data_AF-A0A6P1ZY18-F1
#
_entry.id   AF-A0A6P1ZY18-F1
#
_cell.length_a   1.000
_cell.length_b   1.000
_cell.length_c   1.000
_cell.angle_alpha   90.00
_cell.angle_beta   90.00
_cell.angle_gamma   90.00
#
_symmetry.space_group_name_H-M   'P 1'
#
loop_
_entity.id
_entity.type
_entity.pdbx_description
1 polymer ?
#
loop_
_entity_poly.entity_id
_entity_poly.type
_entity_poly.pdbx_seq_one_letter_code
_entity_poly.pdbx_strand_id
1 'polypeptide(L)'
;MLKTLLVITVGLLPSLFSLWVIRKTQTRTRLRMRQAATNLSGGRIRDYIRPTEGDRYYLEGVGYLIGDISCTFNARSGYMRCAVNPSGPCQNCRHYEPRELVASEKRF
;
A
#
# COMPACT_ATOMS: atom_id res chain seq x y z
N MET A 1 -25.33 14.78 55.60
CA MET A 1 -25.68 14.72 54.17
C MET A 1 -24.94 15.73 53.30
N LEU A 2 -24.63 16.94 53.79
CA LEU A 2 -23.86 17.95 53.03
C LEU A 2 -22.40 17.53 52.74
N LYS A 3 -21.74 16.86 53.70
CA LYS A 3 -20.35 16.37 53.57
C LYS A 3 -20.17 15.35 52.46
N THR A 4 -21.12 14.43 52.29
CA THR A 4 -21.09 13.40 51.25
C THR A 4 -21.33 14.01 49.87
N LEU A 5 -22.23 15.00 49.75
CA LEU A 5 -22.44 15.75 48.52
C LEU A 5 -21.16 16.49 48.08
N LEU A 6 -20.41 17.07 49.01
CA LEU A 6 -19.16 17.80 48.74
C LEU A 6 -18.05 16.90 48.17
N VAL A 7 -17.93 15.67 48.67
CA VAL A 7 -16.94 14.70 48.16
C VAL A 7 -17.30 14.24 46.75
N ILE A 8 -18.60 14.00 46.50
CA ILE A 8 -19.10 13.56 45.19
C ILE A 8 -18.90 14.65 44.14
N THR A 9 -19.20 15.91 44.45
CA THR A 9 -19.03 17.02 43.49
C THR A 9 -17.56 17.27 43.16
N VAL A 10 -16.67 17.25 44.15
CA VAL A 10 -15.23 17.42 43.94
C VAL A 10 -14.63 16.28 43.12
N GLY A 11 -15.11 15.05 43.29
CA GLY A 11 -14.61 13.88 42.54
C GLY A 11 -15.14 13.78 41.10
N LEU A 12 -16.39 14.22 40.86
CA LEU A 12 -17.01 14.15 39.53
C LEU A 12 -16.61 15.30 38.61
N LEU A 13 -16.35 16.50 39.16
CA LEU A 13 -15.98 17.68 38.38
C LEU A 13 -14.76 17.45 37.46
N PRO A 14 -13.62 16.87 37.91
CA PRO A 14 -12.48 16.59 37.04
C PRO A 14 -12.80 15.60 35.92
N SER A 15 -13.61 14.58 36.23
CA SER A 15 -13.99 13.53 35.29
C SER A 15 -14.89 14.06 34.18
N LEU A 16 -15.88 14.88 34.54
CA LEU A 16 -16.79 15.53 33.58
C LEU A 16 -16.06 16.60 32.76
N PHE A 17 -15.16 17.36 33.39
CA PHE A 17 -14.35 18.37 32.71
C PHE A 17 -13.41 17.74 31.68
N SER A 18 -12.74 16.64 32.03
CA SER A 18 -11.89 15.88 31.11
C SER A 18 -12.68 15.40 29.88
N LEU A 19 -13.85 14.79 30.09
CA LEU A 19 -14.74 14.34 29.02
C LEU A 19 -15.20 15.49 28.11
N TRP A 20 -15.51 16.66 28.68
CA TRP A 20 -15.90 17.83 27.93
C TRP A 20 -14.77 18.37 27.04
N VAL A 21 -13.53 18.44 27.56
CA VAL A 21 -12.35 18.87 26.79
C VAL A 21 -12.05 17.91 25.64
N ILE A 22 -12.13 16.60 25.87
CA ILE A 22 -11.93 15.58 24.83
C ILE A 22 -12.96 15.76 23.71
N ARG A 23 -14.25 15.89 24.04
CA ARG A 23 -15.32 16.09 23.04
C ARG A 23 -15.16 17.39 22.25
N LYS A 24 -14.65 18.45 22.87
CA LYS A 24 -14.42 19.75 22.20
C LYS A 24 -13.19 19.74 21.29
N THR A 25 -12.17 18.93 21.59
CA THR A 25 -10.89 18.91 20.84
C THR A 25 -10.82 17.85 19.75
N GLN A 26 -11.70 16.84 19.78
CA GLN A 26 -11.79 15.75 18.80
C GLN A 26 -11.97 16.20 17.35
N THR A 27 -12.60 17.36 17.10
CA THR A 27 -12.84 17.86 15.74
C THR A 27 -11.53 18.23 15.02
N ARG A 28 -10.51 18.68 15.74
CA ARG A 28 -9.21 19.08 15.15
C ARG A 28 -8.24 17.90 14.95
N THR A 29 -8.31 16.87 15.79
CA THR A 29 -7.40 15.72 15.72
C THR A 29 -7.72 14.76 14.58
N ARG A 30 -8.99 14.75 14.11
CA ARG A 30 -9.44 13.90 13.00
C ARG A 30 -8.73 14.21 11.68
N LEU A 31 -8.42 15.49 11.42
CA LEU A 31 -7.73 15.90 10.19
C LEU A 31 -6.25 15.52 10.22
N ARG A 32 -5.58 15.68 11.37
CA ARG A 32 -4.19 15.25 11.55
C ARG A 32 -4.04 13.73 11.40
N MET A 33 -4.98 12.95 11.95
CA MET A 33 -4.97 11.49 11.77
C MET A 33 -5.22 11.08 10.31
N ARG A 34 -6.12 11.77 9.59
CA ARG A 34 -6.32 11.54 8.15
C ARG A 34 -5.05 11.80 7.34
N GLN A 35 -4.33 12.88 7.63
CA GLN A 35 -3.05 13.19 6.96
C GLN A 35 -1.94 12.18 7.31
N ALA A 36 -1.90 11.68 8.54
CA ALA A 36 -0.94 10.64 8.93
C ALA A 36 -1.23 9.29 8.24
N ALA A 37 -2.50 8.92 8.08
CA ALA A 37 -2.90 7.68 7.42
C ALA A 37 -2.55 7.65 5.92
N THR A 38 -2.63 8.81 5.23
CA THR A 38 -2.28 8.90 3.81
C THR A 38 -0.77 8.75 3.57
N ASN A 39 0.07 9.26 4.48
CA ASN A 39 1.52 9.22 4.32
C ASN A 39 2.13 7.83 4.59
N LEU A 40 1.54 7.05 5.49
CA LEU A 40 2.03 5.69 5.80
C LEU A 40 1.64 4.64 4.75
N SER A 41 0.50 4.83 4.08
CA SER A 41 -0.10 3.76 3.26
C SER A 41 0.26 3.81 1.77
N GLY A 42 0.66 4.98 1.22
CA GLY A 42 0.63 5.19 -0.24
C GLY A 42 1.98 5.42 -0.94
N GLY A 43 2.98 5.96 -0.25
CA GLY A 43 4.16 6.53 -0.92
C GLY A 43 5.14 5.51 -1.48
N ARG A 44 5.50 4.49 -0.67
CA ARG A 44 6.57 3.55 -1.05
C ARG A 44 6.15 2.51 -2.09
N ILE A 45 4.85 2.18 -2.17
CA ILE A 45 4.37 1.15 -3.08
C ILE A 45 4.14 1.73 -4.50
N ARG A 46 3.78 3.02 -4.61
CA ARG A 46 3.41 3.63 -5.91
C ARG A 46 4.57 3.79 -6.88
N ASP A 47 5.78 4.08 -6.40
CA ASP A 47 6.92 4.34 -7.29
C ASP A 47 7.48 3.06 -7.93
N TYR A 48 7.40 1.90 -7.26
CA TYR A 48 7.80 0.61 -7.85
C TYR A 48 6.74 0.01 -8.77
N ILE A 49 5.45 0.29 -8.52
CA ILE A 49 4.33 -0.28 -9.30
C ILE A 49 3.97 0.54 -10.53
N ARG A 50 4.47 1.78 -10.67
CA ARG A 50 4.20 2.57 -11.89
C ARG A 50 4.72 1.77 -13.10
N PRO A 51 3.83 1.24 -13.96
CA PRO A 51 4.26 0.56 -15.15
C PRO A 51 4.91 1.63 -16.02
N THR A 52 6.18 1.45 -16.34
CA THR A 52 6.80 2.10 -17.49
C THR A 52 5.90 1.79 -18.69
N GLU A 53 5.49 2.82 -19.45
CA GLU A 53 4.73 2.65 -20.69
C GLU A 53 5.49 1.68 -21.59
N GLY A 54 5.02 0.44 -21.70
CA GLY A 54 5.71 -0.64 -22.44
C GLY A 54 5.75 -1.99 -21.72
N ASP A 55 5.66 -2.02 -20.40
CA ASP A 55 5.82 -3.28 -19.64
C ASP A 55 4.51 -4.05 -19.39
N ARG A 56 3.41 -3.69 -20.05
CA ARG A 56 2.10 -4.36 -19.87
C ARG A 56 1.74 -5.18 -21.09
N TYR A 57 1.44 -6.46 -20.87
CA TYR A 57 1.06 -7.39 -21.93
C TYR A 57 -0.21 -8.14 -21.50
N TYR A 58 -1.13 -8.37 -22.44
CA TYR A 58 -2.30 -9.21 -22.19
C TYR A 58 -2.03 -10.62 -22.72
N LEU A 59 -2.17 -11.62 -21.85
CA LEU A 59 -2.07 -13.03 -22.22
C LEU A 59 -3.45 -13.67 -22.05
N GLU A 60 -3.95 -14.28 -23.14
CA GLU A 60 -5.25 -14.92 -23.15
C GLU A 60 -5.32 -16.05 -22.10
N GLY A 61 -6.40 -16.10 -21.32
CA GLY A 61 -6.57 -17.03 -20.21
C GLY A 61 -5.84 -16.66 -18.90
N VAL A 62 -4.98 -15.64 -18.89
CA VAL A 62 -4.24 -15.18 -17.68
C VAL A 62 -4.61 -13.75 -17.30
N GLY A 63 -4.82 -12.89 -18.30
CA GLY A 63 -5.13 -11.47 -18.10
C GLY A 63 -3.91 -10.56 -18.29
N TYR A 64 -3.97 -9.36 -17.69
CA TYR A 64 -2.89 -8.37 -17.80
C TYR A 64 -1.70 -8.73 -16.93
N LEU A 65 -0.52 -8.70 -17.54
CA LEU A 65 0.76 -9.00 -16.92
C LEU A 65 1.67 -7.78 -16.97
N ILE A 66 2.59 -7.70 -16.01
CA ILE A 66 3.66 -6.71 -16.02
C ILE A 66 5.06 -7.35 -16.07
N GLY A 67 6.01 -6.61 -16.64
CA GLY A 67 7.41 -7.04 -16.78
C GLY A 67 7.67 -7.81 -18.08
N ASP A 68 8.95 -8.10 -18.32
CA ASP A 68 9.39 -8.74 -19.57
C ASP A 68 9.01 -10.23 -19.56
N ILE A 69 8.09 -10.63 -20.45
CA ILE A 69 7.60 -12.01 -20.58
C ILE A 69 8.63 -12.95 -21.22
N SER A 70 9.70 -12.40 -21.81
CA SER A 70 10.81 -13.19 -22.33
C SER A 70 11.70 -13.73 -21.21
N CYS A 71 11.56 -13.25 -19.97
CA CYS A 71 12.32 -13.75 -18.83
C CYS A 71 11.66 -15.00 -18.21
N THR A 72 12.43 -16.05 -17.94
CA THR A 72 11.97 -17.27 -17.24
C THR A 72 11.44 -16.97 -15.84
N PHE A 73 11.96 -15.95 -15.17
CA PHE A 73 11.52 -15.53 -13.83
C PHE A 73 10.37 -14.51 -13.82
N ASN A 74 9.77 -14.21 -14.97
CA ASN A 74 8.56 -13.37 -15.02
C ASN A 74 7.46 -13.97 -14.11
N ALA A 75 6.88 -13.16 -13.23
CA ALA A 75 5.92 -13.64 -12.23
C ALA A 75 4.51 -13.90 -12.80
N ARG A 76 4.26 -13.59 -14.08
CA ARG A 76 2.96 -13.69 -14.74
C ARG A 76 1.83 -13.08 -13.92
N SER A 77 2.08 -11.92 -13.36
CA SER A 77 1.14 -11.19 -12.53
C SER A 77 0.97 -9.77 -13.05
N GLY A 78 -0.22 -9.19 -12.88
CA GLY A 78 -0.47 -7.76 -13.13
C GLY A 78 0.08 -6.83 -12.04
N TYR A 79 0.62 -7.39 -10.95
CA TYR A 79 1.08 -6.64 -9.78
C TYR A 79 2.56 -6.87 -9.45
N MET A 80 3.17 -7.95 -9.96
CA MET A 80 4.56 -8.31 -9.70
C MET A 80 5.27 -8.63 -11.02
N ARG A 81 6.44 -8.03 -11.26
CA ARG A 81 7.21 -8.19 -12.51
C ARG A 81 8.02 -9.49 -12.55
N CYS A 82 8.77 -9.77 -11.49
CA CYS A 82 9.73 -10.86 -11.42
C CYS A 82 9.70 -11.51 -10.03
N ALA A 83 9.69 -12.84 -9.97
CA ALA A 83 9.60 -13.59 -8.71
C ALA A 83 10.84 -13.41 -7.82
N VAL A 84 12.02 -13.24 -8.43
CA VAL A 84 13.32 -13.10 -7.72
C VAL A 84 13.78 -11.65 -7.59
N ASN A 85 13.20 -10.73 -8.36
CA ASN A 85 13.48 -9.29 -8.29
C ASN A 85 12.18 -8.47 -8.44
N PRO A 86 11.32 -8.45 -7.42
CA PRO A 86 10.00 -7.81 -7.52
C PRO A 86 10.08 -6.28 -7.71
N SER A 87 11.19 -5.66 -7.33
CA SER A 87 11.38 -4.19 -7.34
C SER A 87 12.01 -3.64 -8.61
N GLY A 88 12.66 -4.46 -9.43
CA GLY A 88 13.48 -3.98 -10.55
C GLY A 88 12.82 -4.10 -11.92
N PRO A 89 13.20 -3.25 -12.89
CA PRO A 89 12.97 -3.54 -14.29
C PRO A 89 13.84 -4.73 -14.72
N CYS A 90 13.43 -5.42 -15.80
CA CYS A 90 14.22 -6.52 -16.37
C CYS A 90 15.49 -6.02 -17.08
N GLN A 91 15.51 -4.75 -17.50
CA GLN A 91 16.65 -4.12 -18.17
C GLN A 91 17.84 -4.03 -17.19
N ASN A 92 18.96 -4.64 -17.56
CA ASN A 92 20.17 -4.79 -16.72
C ASN A 92 19.97 -5.62 -15.44
N CYS A 93 18.94 -6.48 -15.38
CA CYS A 93 18.74 -7.37 -14.24
C CYS A 93 19.75 -8.52 -14.23
N ARG A 94 20.52 -8.69 -13.15
CA ARG A 94 21.47 -9.81 -12.96
C ARG A 94 20.83 -11.20 -12.94
N HIS A 95 19.51 -11.24 -12.73
CA HIS A 95 18.72 -12.47 -12.67
C HIS A 95 17.99 -12.76 -13.99
N TYR A 96 18.16 -11.94 -15.03
CA TYR A 96 17.45 -12.16 -16.28
C TYR A 96 17.93 -13.45 -16.94
N GLU A 97 16.99 -14.35 -17.25
CA GLU A 97 17.23 -15.55 -18.02
C GLU A 97 16.23 -15.61 -19.17
N PRO A 98 16.68 -15.68 -20.44
CA PRO A 98 15.77 -15.75 -21.57
C PRO A 98 15.01 -17.08 -21.56
N ARG A 99 13.72 -17.02 -21.85
CA ARG A 99 12.85 -18.17 -21.96
C ARG A 99 13.03 -18.80 -23.34
N GLU A 100 13.38 -20.09 -23.37
CA GLU A 100 13.70 -20.85 -24.60
C GLU A 100 12.55 -20.88 -25.65
N LEU A 101 11.35 -20.44 -25.28
CA LEU A 101 10.14 -20.53 -26.12
C LEU A 101 9.90 -19.34 -27.07
N VAL A 102 10.68 -18.25 -26.98
CA VAL A 102 10.52 -17.08 -27.88
C VAL A 102 10.92 -17.41 -29.34
N ALA A 103 11.47 -18.61 -29.60
CA ALA A 103 11.72 -19.12 -30.94
C ALA A 103 10.45 -19.65 -31.65
N SER A 104 9.37 -19.98 -30.93
CA SER A 104 8.21 -20.68 -31.51
C SER A 104 7.07 -19.76 -31.97
N GLU A 105 7.02 -18.51 -31.53
CA GLU A 105 5.92 -17.58 -31.84
C GLU A 105 6.18 -16.74 -33.11
N LYS A 106 7.39 -16.84 -33.71
CA LYS A 106 7.72 -16.23 -35.01
C LYS A 106 7.43 -17.14 -36.22
N ARG A 107 6.78 -18.29 -36.02
CA ARG A 107 6.43 -19.24 -37.09
C ARG A 107 4.92 -19.50 -37.09
N PHE A 108 4.13 -18.46 -37.31
CA PHE A 108 2.79 -18.54 -37.87
C PHE A 108 2.54 -17.28 -38.71
#